data_AF-A0A951RWX8-F1
#
_entry.id   AF-A0A951RWX8-F1
#
_cell.length_a   1.000
_cell.length_b   1.000
_cell.length_c   1.000
_cell.angle_alpha   90.00
_cell.angle_beta   90.00
_cell.angle_gamma   90.00
#
_symmetry.space_group_name_H-M   'P 1'
#
loop_
_entity.id
_entity.type
_entity.pdbx_description
1 polymer ?
#
loop_
_entity_poly.entity_id
_entity_poly.type
_entity_poly.pdbx_seq_one_letter_code
_entity_poly.pdbx_strand_id
1 'polypeptide(L)'
;MTKGEFKSGGKMYVVRIDHFVTIRVFTKALTEHFYNKNEDFPSKLIRKEAEKILKHRLFFHGINGEYEAGYFESSFEESEKFNKIWDRAYEFVSSKYSWLRE
;
A
#
# COMPACT_ATOMS: atom_id res chain seq x y z
N MET A 1 14.45 -4.17 23.47
CA MET A 1 14.02 -2.80 23.10
C MET A 1 15.22 -2.02 22.65
N THR A 2 15.17 -1.39 21.47
CA THR A 2 16.37 -0.80 20.85
C THR A 2 16.29 0.72 20.93
N LYS A 3 17.26 1.32 21.61
CA LYS A 3 17.48 2.77 21.59
C LYS A 3 18.15 3.13 20.25
N GLY A 4 17.67 4.19 19.61
CA GLY A 4 18.28 4.75 18.41
C GLY A 4 18.75 6.18 18.67
N GLU A 5 19.48 6.74 17.72
CA GLU A 5 19.93 8.13 17.75
C GLU A 5 19.78 8.74 16.36
N PHE A 6 19.16 9.91 16.27
CA PHE A 6 19.10 10.68 15.03
C PHE A 6 20.51 11.16 14.68
N LYS A 7 20.76 11.46 13.39
CA LYS A 7 22.02 12.09 12.96
C LYS A 7 22.31 13.42 13.68
N SER A 8 21.28 14.07 14.21
CA SER A 8 21.38 15.30 15.01
C SER A 8 21.70 15.06 16.50
N GLY A 9 21.89 13.81 16.94
CA GLY A 9 22.17 13.46 18.34
C GLY A 9 20.92 13.27 19.21
N GLY A 10 19.72 13.43 18.63
CA GLY A 10 18.46 13.20 19.34
C GLY A 10 18.26 11.72 19.64
N LYS A 11 18.06 11.37 20.92
CA LYS A 11 17.74 10.00 21.32
C LYS A 11 16.34 9.63 20.84
N MET A 12 16.17 8.43 20.32
CA MET A 12 14.88 7.91 19.88
C MET A 12 14.63 6.50 20.41
N TYR A 13 13.35 6.14 20.43
CA TYR A 13 12.89 4.80 20.74
C TYR A 13 12.48 4.09 19.44
N VAL A 14 13.07 2.93 19.16
CA VAL A 14 12.78 2.19 17.92
C VAL A 14 11.74 1.11 18.21
N VAL A 15 10.57 1.26 17.60
CA VAL A 15 9.53 0.22 17.55
C VAL A 15 9.62 -0.48 16.19
N ARG A 16 9.77 -1.80 16.21
CA ARG A 16 9.61 -2.63 15.01
C ARG A 16 8.22 -3.24 15.06
N ILE A 17 7.46 -3.07 13.99
CA ILE A 17 6.12 -3.62 13.84
C ILE A 17 6.17 -4.58 12.66
N ASP A 18 5.75 -5.81 12.90
CA ASP A 18 5.52 -6.78 11.83
C ASP A 18 4.07 -6.63 11.35
N HIS A 19 3.89 -6.59 10.03
CA HIS A 19 2.58 -6.52 9.40
C HIS A 19 2.28 -7.84 8.70
N PHE A 20 1.16 -8.45 9.05
CA PHE A 20 0.59 -9.57 8.31
C PHE A 20 -0.13 -9.02 7.08
N VAL A 21 0.54 -9.10 5.94
CA VAL A 21 0.03 -8.56 4.68
C VAL A 21 -0.79 -9.62 3.98
N THR A 22 -2.09 -9.37 3.85
CA THR A 22 -2.97 -10.16 3.00
C THR A 22 -2.94 -9.63 1.57
N ILE A 23 -3.49 -10.39 0.62
CA ILE A 23 -3.67 -9.92 -0.75
C ILE A 23 -4.41 -8.58 -0.82
N ARG A 24 -5.46 -8.40 -0.01
CA ARG A 24 -6.24 -7.16 0.06
C ARG A 24 -5.41 -5.97 0.54
N VAL A 25 -4.56 -6.17 1.55
CA VAL A 25 -3.69 -5.12 2.08
C VAL A 25 -2.67 -4.69 1.02
N PHE A 26 -2.07 -5.65 0.31
CA PHE A 26 -1.11 -5.33 -0.74
C PHE A 26 -1.78 -4.63 -1.92
N THR A 27 -2.91 -5.14 -2.39
CA THR A 27 -3.71 -4.48 -3.43
C THR A 27 -4.04 -3.05 -3.04
N LYS A 28 -4.58 -2.83 -1.83
CA LYS A 28 -4.89 -1.50 -1.32
C LYS A 28 -3.66 -0.58 -1.35
N ALA A 29 -2.53 -1.04 -0.83
CA ALA A 29 -1.31 -0.23 -0.79
C ALA A 29 -0.87 0.23 -2.20
N LEU A 30 -0.97 -0.63 -3.21
CA LEU A 30 -0.67 -0.26 -4.60
C LEU A 30 -1.72 0.71 -5.16
N THR A 31 -3.00 0.43 -4.93
CA THR A 31 -4.10 1.27 -5.43
C THR A 31 -3.98 2.70 -4.92
N GLU A 32 -3.85 2.87 -3.61
CA GLU A 32 -3.75 4.20 -3.00
C GLU A 32 -2.49 4.93 -3.46
N HIS A 33 -1.39 4.22 -3.69
CA HIS A 33 -0.15 4.83 -4.18
C HIS A 33 -0.32 5.50 -5.55
N PHE A 34 -0.90 4.78 -6.52
CA PHE A 34 -1.10 5.31 -7.87
C PHE A 34 -2.23 6.32 -7.91
N TYR A 35 -3.31 6.08 -7.16
CA TYR A 35 -4.41 7.02 -7.04
C TYR A 35 -3.96 8.39 -6.52
N ASN A 36 -3.19 8.43 -5.42
CA ASN A 36 -2.69 9.69 -4.83
C ASN A 36 -1.75 10.47 -5.74
N LYS A 37 -1.07 9.77 -6.66
CA LYS A 37 -0.21 10.39 -7.67
C LYS A 37 -0.96 10.83 -8.92
N ASN A 38 -2.27 10.58 -8.97
CA ASN A 38 -3.08 10.78 -10.17
C ASN A 38 -2.55 9.98 -11.37
N GLU A 39 -2.06 8.76 -11.13
CA GLU A 39 -1.49 7.86 -12.12
C GLU A 39 -2.41 6.64 -12.32
N ASP A 40 -2.49 6.13 -13.55
CA ASP A 40 -3.06 4.81 -13.82
C ASP A 40 -2.13 3.69 -13.32
N PHE A 41 -2.69 2.49 -13.09
CA PHE A 41 -1.86 1.34 -12.76
C PHE A 41 -0.92 0.99 -13.95
N PRO A 42 0.40 0.92 -13.75
CA PRO A 42 1.34 0.75 -14.85
C PRO A 42 1.24 -0.65 -15.46
N SER A 43 1.41 -0.73 -16.78
CA SER A 43 1.40 -2.00 -17.53
C SER A 43 2.56 -2.93 -17.17
N LYS A 44 3.67 -2.37 -16.65
CA LYS A 44 4.87 -3.11 -16.24
C LYS A 44 5.36 -2.60 -14.88
N LEU A 45 4.84 -3.18 -13.80
CA LEU A 45 5.38 -3.01 -12.45
C LEU A 45 6.26 -4.21 -12.10
N ILE A 46 7.48 -4.00 -11.59
CA ILE A 46 8.32 -5.10 -11.11
C ILE A 46 8.08 -5.39 -9.62
N ARG A 47 8.29 -6.64 -9.19
CA ARG A 47 8.06 -7.06 -7.79
C ARG A 47 8.76 -6.17 -6.77
N LYS A 48 10.03 -5.84 -7.01
CA LYS A 48 10.85 -5.00 -6.13
C LYS A 48 10.26 -3.61 -5.91
N GLU A 49 9.68 -3.01 -6.95
CA GLU A 49 9.02 -1.70 -6.86
C GLU A 49 7.71 -1.81 -6.08
N ALA A 50 6.90 -2.84 -6.37
CA ALA A 50 5.67 -3.11 -5.64
C ALA A 50 5.91 -3.30 -4.13
N GLU A 51 6.94 -4.07 -3.75
CA GLU A 51 7.33 -4.27 -2.36
C GLU A 51 7.84 -2.99 -1.70
N LYS A 52 8.55 -2.13 -2.44
CA LYS A 52 8.98 -0.82 -1.94
C LYS A 52 7.78 0.08 -1.66
N ILE A 53 6.80 0.09 -2.56
CA ILE A 53 5.54 0.82 -2.38
C ILE A 53 4.80 0.28 -1.15
N LEU A 54 4.63 -1.04 -1.03
CA LEU A 54 3.98 -1.68 0.10
C LEU A 54 4.63 -1.27 1.44
N LYS A 55 5.95 -1.40 1.56
CA LYS A 55 6.68 -1.04 2.79
C LYS A 55 6.48 0.43 3.15
N HIS A 56 6.55 1.32 2.15
CA HIS A 56 6.31 2.74 2.35
C HIS A 56 4.89 3.01 2.83
N ARG A 57 3.87 2.45 2.16
CA ARG A 57 2.46 2.66 2.54
C ARG A 57 2.14 2.09 3.92
N LEU A 58 2.62 0.88 4.24
CA LEU A 58 2.45 0.29 5.56
C LEU A 58 3.09 1.13 6.66
N PHE A 59 4.26 1.72 6.40
CA PHE A 59 4.93 2.57 7.38
C PHE A 59 4.10 3.81 7.75
N PHE A 60 3.40 4.42 6.78
CA PHE A 60 2.63 5.65 7.01
C PHE A 60 1.17 5.39 7.41
N HIS A 61 0.53 4.36 6.85
CA HIS A 61 -0.92 4.15 6.96
C HIS A 61 -1.29 2.79 7.56
N GLY A 62 -0.31 1.95 7.87
CA GLY A 62 -0.54 0.58 8.35
C GLY A 62 -1.35 -0.26 7.37
N ILE A 63 -1.99 -1.32 7.88
CA ILE A 63 -2.78 -2.25 7.07
C ILE A 63 -4.16 -1.71 6.69
N ASN A 64 -4.65 -0.69 7.41
CA ASN A 64 -5.95 -0.09 7.14
C ASN A 64 -5.93 0.79 5.88
N GLY A 65 -4.75 1.30 5.51
CA GLY A 65 -4.61 2.22 4.39
C GLY A 65 -5.02 3.64 4.78
N GLU A 66 -5.06 4.51 3.78
CA GLU A 66 -5.35 5.93 3.94
C GLU A 66 -6.85 6.23 3.84
N TYR A 67 -7.57 5.49 3.00
CA TYR A 67 -8.99 5.70 2.78
C TYR A 67 -9.83 4.67 3.54
N GLU A 68 -10.78 5.18 4.32
CA GLU A 68 -11.77 4.37 5.02
C GLU A 68 -12.79 3.75 4.04
N ALA A 69 -13.48 2.71 4.50
CA ALA A 69 -14.59 2.17 3.74
C ALA A 69 -15.66 3.25 3.55
N GLY A 70 -16.17 3.39 2.33
CA GLY A 70 -17.18 4.40 2.00
C GLY A 70 -16.63 5.77 1.62
N TYR A 71 -15.32 5.99 1.64
CA TYR A 71 -14.71 7.30 1.34
C TYR A 71 -15.15 7.89 -0.02
N PHE A 72 -15.40 7.05 -1.03
CA PHE A 72 -15.80 7.47 -2.37
C PHE A 72 -17.30 7.32 -2.65
N GLU A 73 -18.13 6.96 -1.66
CA GLU A 73 -19.58 6.72 -1.89
C GLU A 73 -20.32 7.94 -2.45
N SER A 74 -19.85 9.16 -2.14
CA SER A 74 -20.43 10.40 -2.64
C SER A 74 -19.90 10.86 -4.00
N SER A 75 -18.93 10.15 -4.60
CA SER A 75 -18.33 10.53 -5.89
C SER A 75 -18.15 9.32 -6.80
N PHE A 76 -19.03 9.20 -7.79
CA PHE A 76 -18.99 8.14 -8.78
C PHE A 76 -17.66 8.11 -9.56
N GLU A 77 -17.19 9.27 -10.02
CA GLU A 77 -15.96 9.39 -10.81
C GLU A 77 -14.72 8.93 -10.03
N GLU A 78 -14.59 9.36 -8.77
CA GLU A 78 -13.48 8.95 -7.92
C GLU A 78 -13.55 7.46 -7.56
N SER A 79 -14.76 6.95 -7.33
CA SER A 79 -14.96 5.51 -7.11
C SER A 79 -14.57 4.69 -8.34
N GLU A 80 -14.97 5.09 -9.55
CA GLU A 80 -14.60 4.38 -10.78
C GLU A 80 -13.09 4.38 -11.01
N LYS A 81 -12.45 5.54 -10.82
CA LYS A 81 -11.00 5.68 -10.96
C LYS A 81 -10.26 4.79 -9.97
N PHE A 82 -10.66 4.82 -8.70
CA PHE A 82 -10.06 3.98 -7.67
C PHE A 82 -10.24 2.49 -7.98
N ASN A 83 -11.44 2.07 -8.36
CA ASN A 83 -11.76 0.68 -8.69
C ASN A 83 -10.98 0.18 -9.92
N LYS A 84 -10.81 1.00 -10.96
CA LYS A 84 -10.01 0.66 -12.13
C LYS A 84 -8.55 0.36 -11.76
N ILE A 85 -7.96 1.15 -10.86
CA ILE A 85 -6.59 0.91 -10.36
C ILE A 85 -6.58 -0.34 -9.48
N TRP A 86 -7.60 -0.51 -8.62
CA TRP A 86 -7.76 -1.67 -7.75
C TRP A 86 -7.77 -2.99 -8.51
N ASP A 87 -8.57 -3.10 -9.57
CA ASP A 87 -8.68 -4.34 -10.33
C ASP A 87 -7.34 -4.75 -10.93
N ARG A 88 -6.61 -3.79 -11.50
CA ARG A 88 -5.26 -4.02 -12.05
C ARG A 88 -4.24 -4.38 -10.97
N ALA A 89 -4.29 -3.70 -9.83
CA ALA A 89 -3.44 -4.02 -8.70
C ALA A 89 -3.75 -5.42 -8.15
N TYR A 90 -5.02 -5.81 -8.09
CA TYR A 90 -5.45 -7.13 -7.64
C TYR A 90 -4.98 -8.23 -8.57
N GLU A 91 -5.14 -8.06 -9.89
CA GLU A 91 -4.60 -8.97 -10.92
C GLU A 91 -3.09 -9.13 -10.78
N PHE A 92 -2.36 -8.02 -10.61
CA PHE A 92 -0.93 -8.02 -10.43
C PHE A 92 -0.50 -8.79 -9.17
N VAL A 93 -1.08 -8.45 -8.01
CA VAL A 93 -0.70 -9.09 -6.74
C VAL A 93 -1.06 -10.57 -6.78
N SER A 94 -2.26 -10.89 -7.24
CA SER A 94 -2.72 -12.27 -7.44
C SER A 94 -1.77 -13.12 -8.27
N SER A 95 -1.28 -12.58 -9.38
CA SER A 95 -0.41 -13.32 -10.31
C SER A 95 1.03 -13.43 -9.80
N LYS A 96 1.55 -12.40 -9.12
CA LYS A 96 2.93 -12.38 -8.65
C LYS A 96 3.12 -12.99 -7.26
N TYR A 97 2.08 -13.00 -6.43
CA TYR A 97 2.08 -13.46 -5.04
C TYR A 97 0.91 -14.40 -4.79
N SER A 98 0.79 -15.45 -5.60
CA SER A 98 -0.33 -16.41 -5.53
C SER A 98 -0.50 -17.05 -4.15
N TRP A 99 0.59 -17.22 -3.41
CA TRP A 99 0.61 -17.75 -2.03
C TRP A 99 -0.06 -16.83 -1.00
N LEU A 100 -0.40 -15.58 -1.34
CA LEU A 100 -1.21 -14.69 -0.49
C LEU A 100 -2.72 -14.93 -0.59
N ARG A 101 -3.16 -15.87 -1.46
CA ARG A 101 -4.57 -16.27 -1.60
C ARG A 101 -4.98 -17.39 -0.64
N GLU A 102 -4.00 -18.09 -0.07
CA GLU A 102 -4.16 -19.13 0.95
C GLU A 102 -4.28 -18.50 2.35
#